data_AF-A0A8C2WE14-F1
#
_entry.id   AF-A0A8C2WE14-F1
#
_cell.length_a   1.000
_cell.length_b   1.000
_cell.length_c   1.000
_cell.angle_alpha   90.00
_cell.angle_beta   90.00
_cell.angle_gamma   90.00
#
_symmetry.space_group_name_H-M   'P 1'
#
loop_
_entity.id
_entity.type
_entity.pdbx_description
1 polymer ?
#
loop_
_entity_poly.entity_id
_entity_poly.type
_entity_poly.pdbx_seq_one_letter_code
_entity_poly.pdbx_strand_id
1 'polypeptide(L)'
;MDPLSMVEDEVVLEGLDGITFPSLWIRLEDRKPAFPLKLDDPSKDFIWKSLISNTELRFYQLRKERDDVVLFDRFKNIDSETDIDITQRFSDTRKDIYPIIITLEDKDGLQGSCALQERTDVTQHLRSESLAPLLNLKEALEKYGRKLVVVASQLLRFRTLIGIGSDPDLKLNDDSFCLLERVGRARWQGELQKDLHGGTFKVDARKLHYLRKSLVKHGLVTMQPHVTRVNTGQKQNSILLLLKRFHVNRRTKYDILMEHMSNLLMQSPDQLSTLMTLKEQLSSVNDQTFKRLTQYMRSAKFVELCQCPLEDLDPTAGPCINKKGDKVLVRCLKLLKPYTKKGVTEDDDDDDDEDEDYDHRALPSEGRIMETDTLSQAYQLVLSRGTKGITRRDVEVIMRIGKLESRMICRRLEREGVRTLHCRLCLGLPPM
;
A
#
# COMPACT_ATOMS: atom_id res chain seq x y z
N MET A 1 -15.95 -10.15 15.56
CA MET A 1 -16.86 -8.99 15.64
C MET A 1 -18.26 -9.51 15.77
N ASP A 2 -18.98 -9.07 16.78
CA ASP A 2 -20.42 -9.23 16.88
C ASP A 2 -21.14 -8.35 15.83
N PRO A 3 -22.44 -8.56 15.55
CA PRO A 3 -23.15 -7.83 14.51
C PRO A 3 -23.15 -6.30 14.73
N LEU A 4 -23.26 -5.82 15.97
CA LEU A 4 -23.39 -4.39 16.25
C LEU A 4 -22.05 -3.67 16.06
N SER A 5 -20.93 -4.29 16.46
CA SER A 5 -19.61 -3.75 16.13
C SER A 5 -19.33 -3.74 14.63
N MET A 6 -19.89 -4.68 13.85
CA MET A 6 -19.80 -4.61 12.39
C MET A 6 -20.54 -3.39 11.83
N VAL A 7 -21.72 -3.06 12.35
CA VAL A 7 -22.47 -1.86 11.91
C VAL A 7 -21.70 -0.59 12.25
N GLU A 8 -21.21 -0.48 13.49
CA GLU A 8 -20.39 0.65 13.92
C GLU A 8 -19.16 0.83 13.03
N ASP A 9 -18.46 -0.27 12.73
CA ASP A 9 -17.31 -0.29 11.84
C ASP A 9 -17.67 0.23 10.43
N GLU A 10 -18.82 -0.15 9.87
CA GLU A 10 -19.28 0.37 8.57
C GLU A 10 -19.60 1.88 8.61
N VAL A 11 -20.15 2.39 9.71
CA VAL A 11 -20.39 3.84 9.91
C VAL A 11 -19.06 4.59 9.96
N VAL A 12 -18.11 4.06 10.71
CA VAL A 12 -16.78 4.67 10.88
C VAL A 12 -16.01 4.74 9.56
N LEU A 13 -16.09 3.69 8.74
CA LEU A 13 -15.39 3.60 7.46
C LEU A 13 -15.88 4.60 6.41
N GLU A 14 -17.04 5.21 6.60
CA GLU A 14 -17.51 6.32 5.76
C GLU A 14 -16.99 7.69 6.20
N GLY A 15 -16.10 7.71 7.20
CA GLY A 15 -15.33 8.87 7.59
C GLY A 15 -16.16 10.08 8.00
N LEU A 16 -15.62 11.28 7.81
CA LEU A 16 -16.29 12.51 8.24
C LEU A 16 -17.56 12.82 7.42
N ASP A 17 -17.67 12.34 6.18
CA ASP A 17 -18.90 12.48 5.37
C ASP A 17 -20.09 11.71 5.94
N GLY A 18 -19.83 10.67 6.75
CA GLY A 18 -20.84 9.81 7.35
C GLY A 18 -21.57 8.91 6.35
N ILE A 19 -22.40 8.00 6.86
CA ILE A 19 -23.18 7.04 6.07
C ILE A 19 -24.68 7.35 6.14
N THR A 20 -25.38 7.23 5.00
CA THR A 20 -26.86 7.25 4.97
C THR A 20 -27.36 5.84 5.23
N PHE A 21 -28.56 5.69 5.81
CA PHE A 21 -29.12 4.37 6.09
C PHE A 21 -29.24 3.45 4.86
N PRO A 22 -29.73 3.92 3.69
CA PRO A 22 -29.72 3.08 2.49
C PRO A 22 -28.31 2.60 2.11
N SER A 23 -27.30 3.46 2.19
CA SER A 23 -25.91 3.07 1.91
C SER A 23 -25.34 2.12 2.96
N LEU A 24 -25.74 2.25 4.22
CA LEU A 24 -25.37 1.32 5.29
C LEU A 24 -25.90 -0.08 4.99
N TRP A 25 -27.14 -0.20 4.52
CA TRP A 25 -27.71 -1.50 4.13
C TRP A 25 -26.93 -2.13 2.99
N ILE A 26 -26.63 -1.35 1.93
CA ILE A 26 -25.81 -1.80 0.80
C ILE A 26 -24.44 -2.30 1.26
N ARG A 27 -23.77 -1.58 2.16
CA ARG A 27 -22.46 -1.96 2.69
C ARG A 27 -22.51 -3.23 3.54
N LEU A 28 -23.52 -3.38 4.38
CA LEU A 28 -23.69 -4.56 5.23
C LEU A 28 -23.99 -5.82 4.40
N GLU A 29 -24.74 -5.70 3.31
CA GLU A 29 -25.03 -6.82 2.39
C GLU A 29 -23.78 -7.35 1.68
N ASP A 30 -22.85 -6.47 1.28
CA ASP A 30 -21.61 -6.85 0.57
C ASP A 30 -20.40 -7.07 1.50
N ARG A 31 -20.60 -6.99 2.82
CA ARG A 31 -19.52 -7.07 3.81
C ARG A 31 -18.80 -8.42 3.80
N LYS A 32 -17.49 -8.42 4.08
CA LYS A 32 -16.65 -9.64 4.17
C LYS A 32 -15.90 -9.69 5.51
N PRO A 33 -16.17 -10.62 6.44
CA PRO A 33 -17.11 -11.73 6.35
C PRO A 33 -18.57 -11.26 6.28
N ALA A 34 -19.43 -12.15 5.80
CA ALA A 34 -20.85 -11.88 5.61
C ALA A 34 -21.49 -11.41 6.92
N PHE A 35 -22.36 -10.40 6.81
CA PHE A 35 -23.09 -9.89 7.95
C PHE A 35 -24.05 -10.98 8.48
N PRO A 36 -24.03 -11.29 9.79
CA PRO A 36 -24.73 -12.45 10.33
C PRO A 36 -26.25 -12.29 10.45
N LEU A 37 -26.77 -11.05 10.44
CA LEU A 37 -28.21 -10.78 10.52
C LEU A 37 -28.78 -10.56 9.11
N LYS A 38 -30.02 -11.01 8.90
CA LYS A 38 -30.79 -10.62 7.71
C LYS A 38 -31.18 -9.15 7.87
N LEU A 39 -31.21 -8.39 6.78
CA LEU A 39 -31.62 -6.97 6.81
C LEU A 39 -33.13 -6.82 6.58
N ASP A 40 -33.92 -7.61 7.29
CA ASP A 40 -35.37 -7.44 7.40
C ASP A 40 -35.73 -6.29 8.34
N ASP A 41 -36.97 -5.82 8.29
CA ASP A 41 -37.41 -4.62 9.03
C ASP A 41 -37.15 -4.72 10.55
N PRO A 42 -37.43 -5.85 11.24
CA PRO A 42 -37.11 -5.99 12.66
C PRO A 42 -35.61 -5.85 12.96
N SER A 43 -34.75 -6.42 12.10
CA SER A 43 -33.30 -6.33 12.25
C SER A 43 -32.80 -4.92 12.00
N LYS A 44 -33.35 -4.21 11.01
CA LYS A 44 -33.04 -2.80 10.75
C LYS A 44 -33.45 -1.90 11.93
N ASP A 45 -34.61 -2.14 12.53
CA ASP A 45 -35.06 -1.45 13.74
C ASP A 45 -34.16 -1.75 14.94
N PHE A 46 -33.68 -2.99 15.08
CA PHE A 46 -32.70 -3.35 16.10
C PHE A 46 -31.37 -2.61 15.92
N ILE A 47 -30.86 -2.57 14.68
CA ILE A 47 -29.65 -1.83 14.32
C ILE A 47 -29.83 -0.32 14.60
N TRP A 48 -30.98 0.25 14.25
CA TRP A 48 -31.31 1.65 14.53
C TRP A 48 -31.24 1.98 16.03
N LYS A 49 -31.83 1.15 16.88
CA LYS A 49 -31.77 1.31 18.35
C LYS A 49 -30.33 1.25 18.87
N SER A 50 -29.51 0.36 18.31
CA SER A 50 -28.09 0.27 18.66
C SER A 50 -27.30 1.51 18.24
N LEU A 51 -27.56 2.05 17.05
CA LEU A 51 -26.88 3.25 16.56
C LEU A 51 -27.28 4.49 17.36
N ILE A 52 -28.56 4.64 17.67
CA ILE A 52 -29.04 5.77 18.49
C ILE A 52 -28.43 5.72 19.88
N SER A 53 -28.44 4.57 20.55
CA SER A 53 -27.96 4.48 21.93
C SER A 53 -26.45 4.70 22.08
N ASN A 54 -25.70 4.78 20.98
CA ASN A 54 -24.25 4.98 20.98
C ASN A 54 -23.87 6.47 21.11
N THR A 55 -23.15 6.81 22.20
CA THR A 55 -22.70 8.18 22.47
C THR A 55 -21.64 8.69 21.50
N GLU A 56 -20.86 7.78 20.90
CA GLU A 56 -19.79 8.11 19.94
C GLU A 56 -20.34 8.37 18.53
N LEU A 57 -21.64 8.20 18.30
CA LEU A 57 -22.29 8.47 17.03
C LEU A 57 -23.15 9.73 17.11
N ARG A 58 -23.06 10.56 16.07
CA ARG A 58 -23.91 11.74 15.88
C ARG A 58 -24.66 11.67 14.56
N PHE A 59 -25.82 12.30 14.54
CA PHE A 59 -26.74 12.29 13.42
C PHE A 59 -26.86 13.68 12.84
N TYR A 60 -26.66 13.79 11.53
CA TYR A 60 -26.72 15.06 10.84
C TYR A 60 -27.71 15.01 9.68
N GLN A 61 -28.36 16.14 9.43
CA GLN A 61 -29.17 16.37 8.25
C GLN A 61 -28.35 17.14 7.20
N LEU A 62 -28.21 16.56 6.01
CA LEU A 62 -27.63 17.19 4.85
C LEU A 62 -28.60 18.19 4.21
N ARG A 63 -28.09 19.28 3.61
CA ARG A 63 -28.92 20.22 2.83
C ARG A 63 -29.54 19.58 1.59
N LYS A 64 -28.77 18.73 0.90
CA LYS A 64 -29.18 17.99 -0.30
C LYS A 64 -29.13 16.50 -0.02
N GLU A 65 -30.03 15.76 -0.67
CA GLU A 65 -29.99 14.30 -0.62
C GLU A 65 -28.70 13.79 -1.26
N ARG A 66 -28.10 12.79 -0.64
CA ARG A 66 -26.92 12.11 -1.18
C ARG A 66 -27.37 10.85 -1.92
N ASP A 67 -26.76 10.63 -3.08
CA ASP A 67 -26.95 9.40 -3.86
C ASP A 67 -26.41 8.20 -3.07
N ASP A 68 -27.00 7.02 -3.31
CA ASP A 68 -26.60 5.79 -2.63
C ASP A 68 -25.22 5.31 -3.12
N VAL A 69 -24.48 4.64 -2.24
CA VAL A 69 -23.17 4.08 -2.60
C VAL A 69 -23.32 3.01 -3.69
N VAL A 70 -22.53 3.16 -4.75
CA VAL A 70 -22.45 2.16 -5.82
C VAL A 70 -21.21 1.30 -5.58
N LEU A 71 -21.46 0.07 -5.15
CA LEU A 71 -20.39 -0.91 -4.94
C LEU A 71 -19.80 -1.35 -6.28
N PHE A 72 -18.49 -1.54 -6.29
CA PHE A 72 -17.79 -2.07 -7.44
C PHE A 72 -16.73 -3.07 -7.01
N ASP A 73 -16.54 -4.06 -7.86
CA ASP A 73 -15.46 -5.03 -7.70
C ASP A 73 -14.41 -4.79 -8.78
N ARG A 74 -13.24 -4.28 -8.35
CA ARG A 74 -12.09 -4.04 -9.23
C ARG A 74 -11.58 -5.35 -9.84
N PHE A 75 -11.82 -6.47 -9.17
CA PHE A 75 -11.23 -7.76 -9.53
C PHE A 75 -12.17 -8.65 -10.35
N LYS A 76 -13.35 -8.14 -10.76
CA LYS A 76 -14.36 -8.94 -11.48
C LYS A 76 -13.99 -9.21 -12.94
N ASN A 77 -13.25 -8.30 -13.58
CA ASN A 77 -12.90 -8.36 -15.01
C ASN A 77 -11.41 -8.66 -15.24
N ILE A 78 -10.85 -9.55 -14.43
CA ILE A 78 -9.47 -10.00 -14.62
C ILE A 78 -9.42 -10.94 -15.83
N ASP A 79 -8.51 -10.67 -16.76
CA ASP A 79 -8.23 -11.55 -17.90
C ASP A 79 -7.74 -12.92 -17.42
N SER A 80 -8.46 -14.00 -17.77
CA SER A 80 -8.14 -15.37 -17.35
C SER A 80 -6.79 -15.89 -17.86
N GLU A 81 -6.21 -15.27 -18.89
CA GLU A 81 -4.89 -15.64 -19.44
C GLU A 81 -3.74 -14.81 -18.88
N THR A 82 -3.93 -13.51 -18.69
CA THR A 82 -2.86 -12.60 -18.27
C THR A 82 -2.92 -12.20 -16.81
N ASP A 83 -4.05 -12.43 -16.15
CA ASP A 83 -4.35 -12.02 -14.78
C ASP A 83 -4.24 -10.50 -14.55
N ILE A 84 -4.38 -9.75 -15.65
CA ILE A 84 -4.33 -8.29 -15.66
C ILE A 84 -5.77 -7.77 -15.65
N ASP A 85 -6.03 -6.78 -14.79
CA ASP A 85 -7.30 -6.06 -14.77
C ASP A 85 -7.45 -5.31 -16.10
N ILE A 86 -8.46 -5.69 -16.89
CA ILE A 86 -8.83 -4.95 -18.10
C ILE A 86 -9.66 -3.77 -17.62
N THR A 87 -9.08 -2.58 -17.72
CA THR A 87 -9.79 -1.34 -17.40
C THR A 87 -10.96 -1.20 -18.37
N GLN A 88 -12.15 -1.69 -18.01
CA GLN A 88 -13.38 -1.30 -18.69
C GLN A 88 -13.63 0.19 -18.38
N ARG A 89 -14.38 0.89 -19.25
CA ARG A 89 -14.72 2.34 -19.25
C ARG A 89 -15.28 2.95 -17.94
N PHE A 90 -15.23 2.23 -16.81
CA PHE A 90 -15.91 2.55 -15.56
C PHE A 90 -15.21 3.56 -14.65
N SER A 91 -13.93 3.92 -14.87
CA SER A 91 -13.28 4.95 -14.04
C SER A 91 -13.79 6.35 -14.35
N ASP A 92 -14.09 6.65 -15.61
CA ASP A 92 -14.27 8.05 -16.05
C ASP A 92 -15.73 8.53 -15.97
N THR A 93 -16.69 7.64 -15.69
CA THR A 93 -18.13 7.97 -15.66
C THR A 93 -18.79 7.87 -14.28
N ARG A 94 -18.06 7.44 -13.24
CA ARG A 94 -18.64 7.35 -11.89
C ARG A 94 -18.54 8.69 -11.19
N LYS A 95 -19.71 9.25 -10.87
CA LYS A 95 -19.83 10.39 -9.97
C LYS A 95 -19.29 9.98 -8.59
N ASP A 96 -18.13 10.51 -8.21
CA ASP A 96 -17.63 10.32 -6.84
C ASP A 96 -18.59 11.05 -5.89
N ILE A 97 -19.33 10.28 -5.09
CA ILE A 97 -20.26 10.81 -4.09
C ILE A 97 -19.53 11.34 -2.85
N TYR A 98 -18.20 11.15 -2.77
CA TYR A 98 -17.32 11.61 -1.70
C TYR A 98 -16.18 12.47 -2.26
N PRO A 99 -16.47 13.69 -2.77
CA PRO A 99 -15.41 14.59 -3.18
C PRO A 99 -14.51 14.92 -1.97
N ILE A 100 -13.19 14.89 -2.16
CA ILE A 100 -12.27 15.17 -1.07
C ILE A 100 -12.14 16.68 -0.88
N ILE A 101 -12.52 17.14 0.31
CA ILE A 101 -12.23 18.48 0.82
C ILE A 101 -11.59 18.27 2.19
N ILE A 102 -10.28 18.44 2.25
CA ILE A 102 -9.50 18.30 3.49
C ILE A 102 -9.92 19.45 4.41
N THR A 103 -10.52 19.11 5.55
CA THR A 103 -10.78 20.11 6.59
C THR A 103 -9.46 20.42 7.26
N LEU A 104 -8.84 21.53 6.87
CA LEU A 104 -7.62 22.05 7.50
C LEU A 104 -8.01 22.83 8.76
N GLU A 105 -7.39 22.49 9.89
CA GLU A 105 -7.44 23.25 11.13
C GLU A 105 -8.86 23.60 11.61
N ASP A 106 -9.70 22.59 11.82
CA ASP A 106 -10.93 22.80 12.57
C ASP A 106 -10.60 23.22 14.02
N LYS A 107 -11.27 24.25 14.52
CA LYS A 107 -11.09 24.76 15.90
C LYS A 107 -11.46 23.70 16.95
N ASP A 108 -12.25 22.71 16.55
CA ASP A 108 -12.68 21.58 17.38
C ASP A 108 -11.76 20.35 17.28
N GLY A 109 -10.65 20.42 16.52
CA GLY A 109 -9.68 19.33 16.39
C GLY A 109 -10.15 18.14 15.56
N LEU A 110 -11.18 18.33 14.72
CA LEU A 110 -11.70 17.30 13.81
C LEU A 110 -10.76 17.14 12.61
N GLN A 111 -10.29 15.91 12.37
CA GLN A 111 -9.49 15.57 11.20
C GLN A 111 -10.32 14.77 10.20
N GLY A 112 -10.09 14.97 8.91
CA GLY A 112 -10.72 14.18 7.86
C GLY A 112 -11.22 14.99 6.68
N SER A 113 -11.74 14.27 5.69
CA SER A 113 -12.32 14.88 4.49
C SER A 113 -13.84 14.94 4.61
N CYS A 114 -14.41 16.13 4.45
CA CYS A 114 -15.86 16.32 4.36
C CYS A 114 -16.20 17.42 3.37
N ALA A 115 -16.85 17.07 2.27
CA ALA A 115 -17.34 18.06 1.31
C ALA A 115 -18.62 18.77 1.78
N LEU A 116 -19.28 18.21 2.79
CA LEU A 116 -20.61 18.62 3.26
C LEU A 116 -20.49 19.43 4.56
N GLN A 117 -19.70 20.51 4.51
CA GLN A 117 -19.54 21.44 5.65
C GLN A 117 -20.87 22.06 6.10
N GLU A 118 -21.89 22.04 5.25
CA GLU A 118 -23.22 22.56 5.55
C GLU A 118 -24.19 21.44 5.96
N ARG A 119 -24.06 20.94 7.20
CA ARG A 119 -24.97 19.94 7.79
C ARG A 119 -25.46 20.40 9.16
N THR A 120 -26.70 20.04 9.51
CA THR A 120 -27.31 20.39 10.79
C THR A 120 -27.30 19.19 11.72
N ASP A 121 -26.80 19.33 12.95
CA ASP A 121 -26.89 18.27 13.96
C ASP A 121 -28.36 18.09 14.38
N VAL A 122 -28.88 16.88 14.23
CA VAL A 122 -30.25 16.50 14.59
C VAL A 122 -30.28 15.39 15.65
N THR A 123 -29.14 15.10 16.29
CA THR A 123 -29.00 14.04 17.28
C THR A 123 -30.02 14.18 18.41
N GLN A 124 -30.23 15.41 18.91
CA GLN A 124 -31.19 15.71 19.98
C GLN A 124 -32.66 15.50 19.58
N HIS A 125 -32.97 15.52 18.27
CA HIS A 125 -34.32 15.24 17.78
C HIS A 125 -34.60 13.74 17.66
N LEU A 126 -33.55 12.93 17.60
CA LEU A 126 -33.62 11.48 17.44
C LEU A 126 -33.44 10.72 18.75
N ARG A 127 -32.74 11.33 19.71
CA ARG A 127 -32.33 10.69 20.97
C ARG A 127 -32.55 11.61 22.17
N SER A 128 -33.09 11.04 23.25
CA SER A 128 -33.19 11.70 24.55
C SER A 128 -31.83 11.77 25.27
N GLU A 129 -31.75 12.56 26.35
CA GLU A 129 -30.56 12.55 27.22
C GLU A 129 -30.30 11.17 27.85
N SER A 130 -31.35 10.36 28.04
CA SER A 130 -31.26 8.97 28.53
C SER A 130 -30.83 7.95 27.47
N LEU A 131 -30.39 8.40 26.28
CA LEU A 131 -29.98 7.57 25.14
C LEU A 131 -31.10 6.70 24.55
N ALA A 132 -32.36 7.02 24.85
CA ALA A 132 -33.51 6.34 24.28
C ALA A 132 -33.92 6.95 22.93
N PRO A 133 -34.37 6.13 21.96
CA PRO A 133 -34.86 6.62 20.68
C PRO A 133 -36.17 7.40 20.85
N LEU A 134 -36.21 8.62 20.32
CA LEU A 134 -37.43 9.45 20.26
C LEU A 134 -38.28 9.14 19.02
N LEU A 135 -37.63 8.69 17.94
CA LEU A 135 -38.26 8.25 16.70
C LEU A 135 -37.85 6.81 16.40
N ASN A 136 -38.76 6.03 15.81
CA ASN A 136 -38.40 4.76 15.20
C ASN A 136 -37.73 4.98 13.83
N LEU A 137 -37.14 3.92 13.25
CA LEU A 137 -36.41 4.02 11.99
C LEU A 137 -37.32 4.53 10.87
N LYS A 138 -38.56 4.05 10.81
CA LYS A 138 -39.52 4.42 9.77
C LYS A 138 -39.85 5.91 9.81
N GLU A 139 -40.18 6.44 10.98
CA GLU A 139 -40.45 7.87 11.20
C GLU A 139 -39.23 8.74 10.86
N ALA A 140 -38.03 8.30 11.24
CA ALA A 140 -36.80 9.02 10.91
C ALA A 140 -36.54 9.04 9.39
N LEU A 141 -36.78 7.93 8.70
CA LEU A 141 -36.65 7.84 7.25
C LEU A 141 -37.74 8.63 6.51
N GLU A 142 -38.98 8.66 7.02
CA GLU A 142 -40.05 9.50 6.47
C GLU A 142 -39.73 11.00 6.61
N LYS A 143 -39.13 11.40 7.74
CA LYS A 143 -38.81 12.81 8.03
C LYS A 143 -37.57 13.32 7.30
N TYR A 144 -36.49 12.53 7.30
CA TYR A 144 -35.17 12.97 6.83
C TYR A 144 -34.72 12.27 5.54
N GLY A 145 -35.27 11.09 5.24
CA GLY A 145 -34.93 10.30 4.05
C GLY A 145 -33.43 10.15 3.85
N ARG A 146 -32.98 10.44 2.62
CA ARG A 146 -31.57 10.35 2.20
C ARG A 146 -30.70 11.52 2.68
N LYS A 147 -31.26 12.44 3.46
CA LYS A 147 -30.51 13.55 4.08
C LYS A 147 -29.95 13.17 5.44
N LEU A 148 -30.44 12.09 6.06
CA LEU A 148 -29.95 11.64 7.35
C LEU A 148 -28.63 10.87 7.19
N VAL A 149 -27.57 11.37 7.80
CA VAL A 149 -26.28 10.68 7.88
C VAL A 149 -25.86 10.46 9.33
N VAL A 150 -25.20 9.32 9.56
CA VAL A 150 -24.57 8.97 10.84
C VAL A 150 -23.07 9.15 10.70
N VAL A 151 -22.46 9.82 11.67
CA VAL A 151 -21.03 10.12 11.69
C VAL A 151 -20.47 9.71 13.05
N ALA A 152 -19.37 8.97 13.03
CA ALA A 152 -18.65 8.58 14.23
C ALA A 152 -17.74 9.71 14.76
N SER A 153 -17.50 9.71 16.07
CA SER A 153 -16.57 10.62 16.74
C SER A 153 -15.15 10.50 16.15
N GLN A 154 -14.34 11.56 16.31
CA GLN A 154 -12.94 11.54 15.88
C GLN A 154 -12.18 10.37 16.49
N LEU A 155 -12.37 10.14 17.79
CA LEU A 155 -11.69 9.09 18.54
C LEU A 155 -12.06 7.70 18.01
N LEU A 156 -13.35 7.46 17.76
CA LEU A 156 -13.83 6.19 17.25
C LEU A 156 -13.35 5.94 15.81
N ARG A 157 -13.33 6.98 14.95
CA ARG A 157 -12.76 6.89 13.60
C ARG A 157 -11.29 6.55 13.61
N PHE A 158 -10.51 7.25 14.43
CA PHE A 158 -9.09 7.02 14.56
C PHE A 158 -8.78 5.59 15.01
N ARG A 159 -9.36 5.13 16.13
CA ARG A 159 -9.16 3.78 16.69
C ARG A 159 -9.49 2.68 15.71
N THR A 160 -10.59 2.82 14.99
CA THR A 160 -11.05 1.83 14.02
C THR A 160 -10.11 1.72 12.82
N LEU A 161 -9.58 2.84 12.34
CA LEU A 161 -8.65 2.86 11.20
C LEU A 161 -7.26 2.34 11.57
N ILE A 162 -6.72 2.71 12.74
CA ILE A 162 -5.40 2.22 13.15
C ILE A 162 -5.42 0.73 13.52
N GLY A 163 -6.56 0.23 14.02
CA GLY A 163 -6.73 -1.13 14.50
C GLY A 163 -6.15 -1.37 15.90
N ILE A 164 -6.54 -2.50 16.49
CA ILE A 164 -6.29 -2.85 17.91
C ILE A 164 -4.79 -3.04 18.22
N GLY A 165 -3.98 -3.39 17.23
CA GLY A 165 -2.55 -3.66 17.39
C GLY A 165 -1.63 -2.47 17.16
N SER A 166 -2.19 -1.27 16.98
CA SER A 166 -1.43 -0.05 16.68
C SER A 166 -1.41 0.90 17.87
N ASP A 167 -0.43 1.80 17.90
CA ASP A 167 -0.29 2.79 18.97
C ASP A 167 -1.50 3.75 19.01
N PRO A 168 -2.28 3.77 20.12
CA PRO A 168 -3.45 4.65 20.25
C PRO A 168 -3.10 6.12 20.38
N ASP A 169 -1.85 6.47 20.73
CA ASP A 169 -1.37 7.84 20.88
C ASP A 169 -0.67 8.36 19.61
N LEU A 170 -0.67 7.56 18.53
CA LEU A 170 -0.08 7.93 17.25
C LEU A 170 -0.72 9.21 16.70
N LYS A 171 0.13 10.20 16.39
CA LYS A 171 -0.30 11.46 15.77
C LYS A 171 -0.03 11.44 14.28
N LEU A 172 -1.11 11.40 13.50
CA LEU A 172 -1.06 11.59 12.05
C LEU A 172 -1.33 13.06 11.71
N ASN A 173 -0.65 13.57 10.69
CA ASN A 173 -1.02 14.85 10.11
C ASN A 173 -2.39 14.73 9.39
N ASP A 174 -3.05 15.85 9.17
CA ASP A 174 -4.40 15.88 8.58
C ASP A 174 -4.43 15.20 7.21
N ASP A 175 -3.40 15.41 6.38
CA ASP A 175 -3.27 14.82 5.06
C ASP A 175 -3.16 13.28 5.10
N SER A 176 -2.31 12.73 5.97
CA SER A 176 -2.15 11.27 6.13
C SER A 176 -3.38 10.65 6.75
N PHE A 177 -4.06 11.34 7.68
CA PHE A 177 -5.32 10.86 8.22
C PHE A 177 -6.42 10.81 7.15
N CYS A 178 -6.56 11.85 6.33
CA CYS A 178 -7.50 11.85 5.21
C CYS A 178 -7.19 10.75 4.19
N LEU A 179 -5.91 10.52 3.89
CA LEU A 179 -5.48 9.42 3.04
C LEU A 179 -5.86 8.06 3.66
N LEU A 180 -5.66 7.90 4.97
CA LEU A 180 -6.02 6.69 5.70
C LEU A 180 -7.54 6.46 5.68
N GLU A 181 -8.35 7.50 5.87
CA GLU A 181 -9.82 7.41 5.76
C GLU A 181 -10.24 6.98 4.35
N ARG A 182 -9.63 7.57 3.31
CA ARG A 182 -9.96 7.21 1.93
C ARG A 182 -9.63 5.75 1.63
N VAL A 183 -8.45 5.28 2.06
CA VAL A 183 -8.06 3.87 1.94
C VAL A 183 -8.99 2.96 2.75
N GLY A 184 -9.36 3.38 3.97
CA GLY A 184 -10.30 2.65 4.83
C GLY A 184 -11.67 2.48 4.18
N ARG A 185 -12.21 3.54 3.56
CA ARG A 185 -13.50 3.53 2.85
C ARG A 185 -13.55 2.50 1.72
N ALA A 186 -12.41 2.25 1.06
CA ALA A 186 -12.30 1.26 0.00
C ALA A 186 -12.26 -0.20 0.49
N ARG A 187 -12.16 -0.45 1.80
CA ARG A 187 -12.27 -1.79 2.42
C ARG A 187 -11.34 -2.81 1.73
N TRP A 188 -11.88 -3.94 1.24
CA TRP A 188 -11.14 -5.00 0.53
C TRP A 188 -10.83 -4.71 -0.94
N GLN A 189 -11.36 -3.61 -1.48
CA GLN A 189 -11.06 -3.17 -2.85
C GLN A 189 -9.75 -2.36 -2.89
N GLY A 190 -9.44 -1.65 -1.80
CA GLY A 190 -8.26 -0.78 -1.70
C GLY A 190 -8.30 0.41 -2.67
N GLU A 191 -7.30 1.28 -2.53
CA GLU A 191 -7.13 2.45 -3.41
C GLU A 191 -5.83 2.33 -4.21
N LEU A 192 -5.88 2.67 -5.49
CA LEU A 192 -4.66 2.72 -6.30
C LEU A 192 -3.95 4.05 -6.08
N GLN A 193 -2.63 3.99 -5.91
CA GLN A 193 -1.80 5.19 -5.80
C GLN A 193 -2.01 6.13 -6.99
N LYS A 194 -2.26 5.60 -8.20
CA LYS A 194 -2.55 6.40 -9.40
C LYS A 194 -3.85 7.22 -9.29
N ASP A 195 -4.91 6.63 -8.75
CA ASP A 195 -6.22 7.25 -8.62
C ASP A 195 -6.17 8.37 -7.56
N LEU A 196 -5.36 8.17 -6.51
CA LEU A 196 -5.19 9.09 -5.41
C LEU A 196 -4.48 10.41 -5.79
N HIS A 197 -3.37 10.36 -6.54
CA HIS A 197 -2.62 11.58 -6.91
C HIS A 197 -3.24 12.33 -8.10
N GLY A 198 -3.75 11.62 -9.11
CA GLY A 198 -4.28 12.24 -10.33
C GLY A 198 -5.73 12.74 -10.19
N GLY A 199 -6.53 12.11 -9.31
CA GLY A 199 -7.94 12.43 -9.15
C GLY A 199 -8.25 13.08 -7.82
N THR A 200 -8.17 12.30 -6.73
CA THR A 200 -8.92 12.59 -5.51
C THR A 200 -8.26 13.64 -4.61
N PHE A 201 -6.95 13.55 -4.37
CA PHE A 201 -6.25 14.51 -3.51
C PHE A 201 -5.68 15.70 -4.28
N LYS A 202 -5.54 15.61 -5.62
CA LYS A 202 -4.84 16.60 -6.47
C LYS A 202 -3.45 16.97 -5.95
N VAL A 203 -2.80 16.00 -5.30
CA VAL A 203 -1.47 16.12 -4.71
C VAL A 203 -0.46 15.53 -5.69
N ASP A 204 0.74 16.09 -5.77
CA ASP A 204 1.79 15.52 -6.62
C ASP A 204 2.21 14.12 -6.15
N ALA A 205 2.74 13.31 -7.07
CA ALA A 205 3.13 11.93 -6.76
C ALA A 205 4.19 11.86 -5.63
N ARG A 206 5.04 12.90 -5.50
CA ARG A 206 6.07 13.00 -4.47
C ARG A 206 5.46 13.18 -3.08
N LYS A 207 4.55 14.13 -2.87
CA LYS A 207 3.90 14.32 -1.57
C LYS A 207 3.06 13.09 -1.21
N LEU A 208 2.35 12.47 -2.18
CA LEU A 208 1.63 11.23 -1.90
C LEU A 208 2.56 10.10 -1.44
N HIS A 209 3.76 9.98 -2.02
CA HIS A 209 4.76 9.01 -1.57
C HIS A 209 5.14 9.24 -0.09
N TYR A 210 5.36 10.48 0.34
CA TYR A 210 5.67 10.79 1.74
C TYR A 210 4.50 10.51 2.71
N LEU A 211 3.28 10.90 2.32
CA LEU A 211 2.08 10.61 3.10
C LEU A 211 1.91 9.10 3.29
N ARG A 212 2.12 8.34 2.22
CA ARG A 212 2.12 6.87 2.23
C ARG A 212 3.25 6.29 3.08
N LYS A 213 4.50 6.78 2.94
CA LYS A 213 5.67 6.29 3.69
C LYS A 213 5.42 6.36 5.20
N SER A 214 4.80 7.45 5.68
CA SER A 214 4.38 7.55 7.07
C SER A 214 3.36 6.48 7.48
N LEU A 215 2.32 6.24 6.68
CA LEU A 215 1.30 5.24 6.98
C LEU A 215 1.85 3.80 6.97
N VAL A 216 2.80 3.51 6.08
CA VAL A 216 3.49 2.20 5.99
C VAL A 216 4.42 2.01 7.19
N LYS A 217 5.21 3.03 7.55
CA LYS A 217 6.11 3.00 8.71
C LYS A 217 5.39 2.66 10.01
N HIS A 218 4.18 3.20 10.20
CA HIS A 218 3.35 2.90 11.36
C HIS A 218 2.52 1.61 11.21
N GLY A 219 2.69 0.87 10.11
CA GLY A 219 1.99 -0.38 9.85
C GLY A 219 0.48 -0.22 9.70
N LEU A 220 -0.01 0.93 9.25
CA LEU A 220 -1.45 1.18 9.10
C LEU A 220 -1.99 0.69 7.76
N VAL A 221 -1.15 0.77 6.72
CA VAL A 221 -1.48 0.34 5.36
C VAL A 221 -0.49 -0.69 4.85
N THR A 222 -0.94 -1.49 3.88
CA THR A 222 -0.15 -2.49 3.17
C THR A 222 -0.11 -2.15 1.69
N MET A 223 0.98 -2.53 1.03
CA MET A 223 1.23 -2.24 -0.37
C MET A 223 1.27 -3.52 -1.17
N GLN A 224 0.62 -3.52 -2.34
CA GLN A 224 0.71 -4.62 -3.30
C GLN A 224 0.92 -4.06 -4.71
N PRO A 225 1.79 -4.67 -5.53
CA PRO A 225 1.89 -4.30 -6.93
C PRO A 225 0.59 -4.66 -7.65
N HIS A 226 0.08 -3.74 -8.46
CA HIS A 226 -1.14 -3.94 -9.22
C HIS A 226 -0.96 -3.44 -10.66
N VAL A 227 -1.20 -4.32 -11.62
CA VAL A 227 -1.04 -4.03 -13.04
C VAL A 227 -2.41 -3.91 -13.67
N THR A 228 -2.66 -2.77 -14.32
CA THR A 228 -3.89 -2.50 -15.08
C THR A 228 -3.55 -2.37 -16.56
N ARG A 229 -4.42 -2.85 -17.45
CA ARG A 229 -4.29 -2.61 -18.89
C ARG A 229 -5.22 -1.48 -19.29
N VAL A 230 -4.65 -0.41 -19.86
CA VAL A 230 -5.44 0.71 -20.39
C VAL A 230 -6.05 0.34 -21.74
N ASN A 231 -7.08 1.08 -22.18
CA ASN A 231 -7.77 0.88 -23.45
C ASN A 231 -6.84 0.85 -24.68
N THR A 232 -5.69 1.53 -24.60
CA THR A 232 -4.64 1.53 -25.64
C THR A 232 -3.86 0.22 -25.71
N GLY A 233 -4.17 -0.75 -24.84
CA GLY A 233 -3.48 -2.03 -24.73
C GLY A 233 -2.18 -1.98 -23.92
N GLN A 234 -1.72 -0.78 -23.51
CA GLN A 234 -0.52 -0.61 -22.68
C GLN A 234 -0.76 -1.10 -21.26
N LYS A 235 0.29 -1.66 -20.64
CA LYS A 235 0.29 -2.03 -19.22
C LYS A 235 0.69 -0.82 -18.38
N GLN A 236 -0.02 -0.59 -17.30
CA GLN A 236 0.30 0.42 -16.30
C GLN A 236 0.49 -0.27 -14.95
N ASN A 237 1.63 -0.02 -14.33
CA ASN A 237 1.94 -0.50 -12.99
C ASN A 237 1.53 0.58 -11.98
N SER A 238 0.81 0.16 -10.94
CA SER A 238 0.44 0.99 -9.80
C SER A 238 0.62 0.19 -8.53
N ILE A 239 0.55 0.87 -7.39
CA ILE A 239 0.54 0.25 -6.07
C ILE A 239 -0.90 0.30 -5.56
N LEU A 240 -1.40 -0.85 -5.09
CA LEU A 240 -2.65 -0.98 -4.38
C LEU A 240 -2.40 -0.81 -2.89
N LEU A 241 -3.08 0.16 -2.30
CA LEU A 241 -3.04 0.45 -0.87
C LEU A 241 -4.27 -0.15 -0.22
N LEU A 242 -4.05 -1.00 0.80
CA LEU A 242 -5.11 -1.53 1.64
C LEU A 242 -4.82 -1.20 3.09
N LEU A 243 -5.87 -0.92 3.86
CA LEU A 243 -5.77 -0.87 5.32
C LEU A 243 -5.30 -2.24 5.83
N LYS A 244 -4.37 -2.28 6.79
CA LYS A 244 -3.75 -3.54 7.26
C LYS A 244 -4.76 -4.60 7.67
N ARG A 245 -5.85 -4.20 8.33
CA ARG A 245 -6.94 -5.11 8.74
C ARG A 245 -7.78 -5.66 7.58
N PHE A 246 -7.77 -5.02 6.42
CA PHE A 246 -8.44 -5.48 5.20
C PHE A 246 -7.48 -6.07 4.17
N HIS A 247 -6.23 -6.32 4.58
CA HIS A 247 -5.23 -6.89 3.69
C HIS A 247 -5.69 -8.26 3.17
N VAL A 248 -5.82 -8.35 1.86
CA VAL A 248 -6.04 -9.60 1.13
C VAL A 248 -4.88 -9.75 0.17
N ASN A 249 -4.11 -10.83 0.30
CA ASN A 249 -2.99 -11.07 -0.58
C ASN A 249 -3.49 -11.38 -2.01
N ARG A 250 -3.40 -10.38 -2.91
CA ARG A 250 -3.75 -10.52 -4.32
C ARG A 250 -2.53 -11.05 -5.08
N ARG A 251 -2.38 -12.38 -5.09
CA ARG A 251 -1.33 -13.05 -5.86
C ARG A 251 -1.76 -13.20 -7.30
N THR A 252 -0.84 -12.94 -8.23
CA THR A 252 -1.13 -13.22 -9.63
C THR A 252 -1.14 -14.72 -9.91
N LYS A 253 -1.83 -15.15 -10.96
CA LYS A 253 -1.77 -16.52 -11.49
C LYS A 253 -0.32 -16.98 -11.67
N TYR A 254 0.55 -16.11 -12.18
CA TYR A 254 1.97 -16.43 -12.37
C TYR A 254 2.71 -16.54 -11.04
N ASP A 255 2.39 -15.74 -10.01
CA ASP A 255 3.00 -15.91 -8.68
C ASP A 255 2.68 -17.28 -8.06
N ILE A 256 1.42 -17.72 -8.18
CA ILE A 256 1.00 -19.05 -7.71
C ILE A 256 1.72 -20.15 -8.49
N LEU A 257 1.83 -20.01 -9.81
CA LEU A 257 2.51 -20.98 -10.66
C LEU A 257 4.03 -21.00 -10.43
N MET A 258 4.67 -19.84 -10.19
CA MET A 258 6.09 -19.74 -9.86
C MET A 258 6.38 -20.38 -8.50
N GLU A 259 5.53 -20.14 -7.49
CA GLU A 259 5.62 -20.80 -6.17
C GLU A 259 5.48 -22.33 -6.32
N HIS A 260 4.51 -22.79 -7.11
CA HIS A 260 4.31 -24.22 -7.33
C HIS A 260 5.48 -24.87 -8.09
N MET A 261 5.97 -24.25 -9.17
CA MET A 261 7.14 -24.74 -9.91
C MET A 261 8.41 -24.74 -9.03
N SER A 262 8.61 -23.72 -8.20
CA SER A 262 9.71 -23.67 -7.24
C SER A 262 9.62 -24.80 -6.22
N ASN A 263 8.44 -25.08 -5.69
CA ASN A 263 8.23 -26.16 -4.72
C ASN A 263 8.48 -27.54 -5.34
N LEU A 264 8.04 -27.76 -6.60
CA LEU A 264 8.31 -29.00 -7.33
C LEU A 264 9.82 -29.20 -7.55
N LEU A 265 10.53 -28.14 -7.96
CA LEU A 265 11.98 -28.19 -8.12
C LEU A 265 12.68 -28.45 -6.78
N MET A 266 12.25 -27.84 -5.67
CA MET A 266 12.82 -28.11 -4.35
C MET A 266 12.66 -29.57 -3.89
N GLN A 267 11.58 -30.23 -4.30
CA GLN A 267 11.31 -31.64 -3.98
C GLN A 267 12.05 -32.61 -4.92
N SER A 268 12.62 -32.10 -6.02
CA SER A 268 13.35 -32.90 -7.00
C SER A 268 14.81 -33.09 -6.59
N PRO A 269 15.45 -34.22 -6.94
CA PRO A 269 16.87 -34.45 -6.72
C PRO A 269 17.70 -33.35 -7.40
N ASP A 270 18.75 -32.86 -6.73
CA ASP A 270 19.61 -31.74 -7.16
C ASP A 270 18.91 -30.43 -7.50
N GLN A 271 17.66 -30.26 -7.02
CA GLN A 271 16.77 -29.15 -7.38
C GLN A 271 16.59 -28.98 -8.89
N LEU A 272 16.62 -30.10 -9.60
CA LEU A 272 16.68 -30.17 -11.04
C LEU A 272 15.59 -31.12 -11.55
N SER A 273 14.82 -30.67 -12.54
CA SER A 273 13.81 -31.50 -13.17
C SER A 273 13.74 -31.23 -14.68
N THR A 274 13.36 -32.26 -15.43
CA THR A 274 13.19 -32.11 -16.88
C THR A 274 11.98 -31.21 -17.19
N LEU A 275 12.06 -30.50 -18.32
CA LEU A 275 10.93 -29.69 -18.80
C LEU A 275 9.67 -30.52 -19.06
N MET A 276 9.83 -31.78 -19.46
CA MET A 276 8.71 -32.69 -19.72
C MET A 276 7.98 -33.06 -18.43
N THR A 277 8.73 -33.49 -17.40
CA THR A 277 8.15 -33.82 -16.09
C THR A 277 7.49 -32.58 -15.45
N LEU A 278 8.13 -31.41 -15.52
CA LEU A 278 7.52 -30.17 -15.00
C LEU A 278 6.24 -29.80 -15.75
N LYS A 279 6.18 -30.04 -17.07
CA LYS A 279 4.99 -29.78 -17.87
C LYS A 279 3.86 -30.76 -17.53
N GLU A 280 4.17 -32.03 -17.31
CA GLU A 280 3.20 -33.05 -16.91
C GLU A 280 2.64 -32.82 -15.50
N GLN A 281 3.49 -32.40 -14.55
CA GLN A 281 3.06 -32.03 -13.20
C GLN A 281 2.24 -30.72 -13.17
N LEU A 282 2.47 -29.83 -14.15
CA LEU A 282 1.70 -28.59 -14.37
C LEU A 282 0.63 -28.75 -15.46
N SER A 283 0.07 -29.95 -15.63
CA SER A 283 -0.85 -30.33 -16.73
C SER A 283 -2.16 -29.53 -16.80
N SER A 284 -2.46 -28.69 -15.80
CA SER A 284 -3.56 -27.70 -15.86
C SER A 284 -3.22 -26.44 -16.68
N VAL A 285 -2.00 -26.30 -17.19
CA VAL A 285 -1.48 -25.07 -17.80
C VAL A 285 -1.23 -25.25 -19.30
N ASN A 286 -1.78 -24.33 -20.11
CA ASN A 286 -1.54 -24.29 -21.56
C ASN A 286 -0.05 -24.07 -21.90
N ASP A 287 0.42 -24.62 -23.02
CA ASP A 287 1.82 -24.56 -23.50
C ASP A 287 2.38 -23.13 -23.55
N GLN A 288 1.54 -22.16 -23.93
CA GLN A 288 1.94 -20.75 -24.01
C GLN A 288 2.19 -20.15 -22.62
N THR A 289 1.39 -20.52 -21.64
CA THR A 289 1.52 -20.07 -20.25
C THR A 289 2.73 -20.71 -19.59
N PHE A 290 3.01 -22.00 -19.85
CA PHE A 290 4.21 -22.68 -19.36
C PHE A 290 5.50 -22.08 -19.94
N LYS A 291 5.53 -21.75 -21.24
CA LYS A 291 6.66 -21.04 -21.86
C LYS A 291 6.87 -19.65 -21.24
N ARG A 292 5.79 -18.89 -21.01
CA ARG A 292 5.86 -17.57 -20.35
C ARG A 292 6.35 -17.68 -18.91
N LEU A 293 5.84 -18.66 -18.15
CA LEU A 293 6.26 -18.94 -16.78
C LEU A 293 7.76 -19.24 -16.70
N THR A 294 8.25 -20.13 -17.55
CA THR A 294 9.68 -20.49 -17.64
C THR A 294 10.51 -19.25 -17.99
N GLN A 295 10.05 -18.45 -18.95
CA GLN A 295 10.73 -17.21 -19.33
C GLN A 295 10.77 -16.19 -18.20
N TYR A 296 9.68 -16.03 -17.44
CA TYR A 296 9.62 -15.13 -16.30
C TYR A 296 10.56 -15.58 -15.17
N MET A 297 10.54 -16.86 -14.78
CA MET A 297 11.45 -17.39 -13.75
C MET A 297 12.91 -17.29 -14.18
N ARG A 298 13.21 -17.49 -15.46
CA ARG A 298 14.55 -17.29 -16.02
C ARG A 298 14.98 -15.83 -16.00
N SER A 299 14.10 -14.92 -16.42
CA SER A 299 14.39 -13.48 -16.44
C SER A 299 14.62 -12.91 -15.03
N ALA A 300 13.89 -13.45 -14.05
CA ALA A 300 14.03 -13.10 -12.64
C ALA A 300 15.14 -13.89 -11.92
N LYS A 301 15.93 -14.69 -12.67
CA LYS A 301 17.07 -15.50 -12.16
C LYS A 301 16.71 -16.50 -11.05
N PHE A 302 15.45 -16.94 -10.98
CA PHE A 302 15.05 -18.01 -10.07
C PHE A 302 15.50 -19.38 -10.58
N VAL A 303 15.59 -19.55 -11.89
CA VAL A 303 15.83 -20.84 -12.53
C VAL A 303 16.79 -20.69 -13.72
N GLU A 304 17.67 -21.67 -13.89
CA GLU A 304 18.58 -21.78 -15.01
C GLU A 304 18.17 -22.93 -15.94
N LEU A 305 18.26 -22.69 -17.25
CA LEU A 305 18.08 -23.73 -18.25
C LEU A 305 19.41 -24.47 -18.45
N CYS A 306 19.46 -25.72 -18.02
CA CYS A 306 20.61 -26.59 -18.20
C CYS A 306 20.29 -27.73 -19.18
N GLN A 307 21.32 -28.27 -19.81
CA GLN A 307 21.22 -29.47 -20.63
C GLN A 307 21.98 -30.57 -19.90
N CYS A 308 21.26 -31.58 -19.44
CA CYS A 308 21.84 -32.71 -18.73
C CYS A 308 21.72 -33.97 -19.60
N PRO A 309 22.75 -34.83 -19.67
CA PRO A 309 22.64 -36.14 -20.28
C PRO A 309 21.48 -36.93 -19.65
N LEU A 310 20.69 -37.63 -20.47
CA LEU A 310 19.58 -38.45 -19.99
C LEU A 310 20.03 -39.51 -18.95
N GLU A 311 21.28 -39.98 -19.09
CA GLU A 311 21.96 -40.93 -18.21
C GLU A 311 22.10 -40.44 -16.76
N ASP A 312 22.21 -39.12 -16.55
CA ASP A 312 22.40 -38.53 -15.21
C ASP A 312 21.06 -38.29 -14.49
N LEU A 313 19.93 -38.30 -15.23
CA LEU A 313 18.59 -38.00 -14.73
C LEU A 313 17.80 -39.26 -14.40
N ASP A 314 18.08 -40.36 -15.10
CA ASP A 314 17.48 -41.66 -14.88
C ASP A 314 18.55 -42.75 -15.05
N PRO A 315 19.15 -43.25 -13.95
CA PRO A 315 20.16 -44.31 -14.00
C PRO A 315 19.59 -45.67 -14.45
N THR A 316 18.26 -45.80 -14.61
CA THR A 316 17.62 -46.98 -15.22
C THR A 316 17.41 -46.85 -16.73
N ALA A 317 17.48 -45.63 -17.27
CA ALA A 317 17.56 -45.40 -18.71
C ALA A 317 19.02 -45.58 -19.14
N GLY A 318 19.37 -46.78 -19.63
CA GLY A 318 20.72 -47.07 -20.14
C GLY A 318 21.22 -46.05 -21.20
N PRO A 319 22.50 -46.15 -21.62
CA PRO A 319 23.16 -45.11 -22.43
C PRO A 319 22.38 -44.77 -23.70
N CYS A 320 21.75 -43.60 -23.70
CA CYS A 320 20.96 -43.11 -24.81
C CYS A 320 21.85 -42.23 -25.69
N ILE A 321 22.29 -42.80 -26.81
CA ILE A 321 23.21 -42.16 -27.74
C ILE A 321 22.43 -41.79 -29.02
N ASN A 322 22.59 -40.56 -29.50
CA ASN A 322 22.03 -40.13 -30.78
C ASN A 322 22.73 -40.84 -31.96
N LYS A 323 22.13 -40.82 -33.16
CA LYS A 323 22.68 -41.43 -34.39
C LYS A 323 24.12 -40.99 -34.79
N LYS A 324 24.70 -40.00 -34.09
CA LYS A 324 26.04 -39.45 -34.30
C LYS A 324 27.06 -39.79 -33.20
N GLY A 325 26.68 -40.54 -32.16
CA GLY A 325 27.59 -40.90 -31.07
C GLY A 325 27.57 -39.97 -29.85
N ASP A 326 26.80 -38.88 -29.90
CA ASP A 326 26.66 -37.94 -28.78
C ASP A 326 25.57 -38.38 -27.79
N LYS A 327 25.80 -38.17 -26.49
CA LYS A 327 24.81 -38.41 -25.44
C LYS A 327 23.54 -37.60 -25.68
N VAL A 328 22.36 -38.20 -25.47
CA VAL A 328 21.08 -37.50 -25.57
C VAL A 328 20.98 -36.48 -24.43
N LEU A 329 21.05 -35.21 -24.78
CA LEU A 329 20.91 -34.09 -23.85
C LEU A 329 19.43 -33.75 -23.67
N VAL A 330 18.97 -33.76 -22.42
CA VAL A 330 17.62 -33.36 -22.03
C VAL A 330 17.66 -31.95 -21.45
N ARG A 331 16.71 -31.12 -21.88
CA ARG A 331 16.55 -29.77 -21.33
C ARG A 331 15.91 -29.86 -19.95
N CYS A 332 16.64 -29.36 -18.96
CA CYS A 332 16.24 -29.35 -17.56
C CYS A 332 16.18 -27.91 -17.04
N LEU A 333 15.34 -27.71 -16.03
CA LEU A 333 15.35 -26.51 -15.22
C LEU A 333 16.04 -26.83 -13.90
N LYS A 334 17.03 -26.02 -13.54
CA LYS A 334 17.69 -26.07 -12.23
C LYS A 334 17.29 -24.85 -11.43
N LEU A 335 16.76 -25.05 -10.23
CA LEU A 335 16.45 -23.97 -9.31
C LEU A 335 17.76 -23.33 -8.83
N LEU A 336 17.86 -22.01 -8.95
CA LEU A 336 18.96 -21.22 -8.40
C LEU A 336 18.58 -20.64 -7.04
N LYS A 337 17.38 -20.04 -6.98
CA LYS A 337 16.82 -19.43 -5.78
C LYS A 337 15.37 -19.87 -5.64
N PRO A 338 14.94 -20.38 -4.47
CA PRO A 338 13.55 -20.69 -4.24
C PRO A 338 12.71 -19.42 -4.35
N TYR A 339 11.55 -19.53 -5.00
CA TYR A 339 10.60 -18.45 -5.11
C TYR A 339 10.07 -18.12 -3.71
N THR A 340 10.63 -17.08 -3.12
CA THR A 340 10.11 -16.47 -1.90
C THR A 340 9.06 -15.46 -2.32
N LYS A 341 7.89 -15.54 -1.68
CA LYS A 341 6.73 -14.67 -1.96
C LYS A 341 7.24 -13.24 -2.14
N LYS A 342 6.89 -12.61 -3.26
CA LYS A 342 7.03 -11.15 -3.42
C LYS A 342 6.13 -10.48 -2.38
N GLY A 343 6.62 -10.35 -1.14
CA GLY A 343 6.32 -9.16 -0.37
C GLY A 343 6.84 -7.99 -1.18
N VAL A 344 6.19 -6.84 -1.07
CA VAL A 344 6.88 -5.58 -1.38
C VAL A 344 7.98 -5.50 -0.31
N THR A 345 9.11 -6.15 -0.55
CA THR A 345 10.33 -5.85 0.17
C THR A 345 10.62 -4.41 -0.16
N GLU A 346 10.86 -3.62 0.89
CA GLU A 346 11.27 -2.22 0.80
C GLU A 346 12.56 -2.07 -0.05
N ASP A 347 13.23 -3.19 -0.34
CA ASP A 347 14.48 -3.38 -1.07
C ASP A 347 14.45 -3.08 -2.58
N ASP A 348 13.31 -2.80 -3.21
CA ASP A 348 13.26 -2.34 -4.62
C ASP A 348 13.14 -0.79 -4.73
N ASP A 349 13.02 -0.08 -3.59
CA ASP A 349 13.22 1.37 -3.50
C ASP A 349 14.70 1.62 -3.10
N ASP A 350 15.64 1.28 -3.98
CA ASP A 350 17.02 1.79 -3.98
C ASP A 350 16.99 3.31 -4.26
N ASP A 351 16.52 4.05 -3.26
CA ASP A 351 16.62 5.50 -3.11
C ASP A 351 17.18 5.77 -1.70
N ASP A 352 18.47 5.45 -1.51
CA ASP A 352 19.42 6.16 -0.62
C ASP A 352 18.92 6.57 0.79
N ASP A 353 18.08 5.74 1.41
CA ASP A 353 17.65 5.83 2.80
C ASP A 353 17.86 4.46 3.50
N GLU A 354 19.03 3.86 3.29
CA GLU A 354 19.60 2.94 4.28
C GLU A 354 19.99 3.77 5.51
N ASP A 355 19.05 3.90 6.44
CA ASP A 355 19.37 3.91 7.87
C ASP A 355 19.80 2.47 8.25
N GLU A 356 20.89 1.99 7.65
CA GLU A 356 21.63 0.85 8.17
C GLU A 356 22.73 1.39 9.07
N ASP A 357 22.63 1.04 10.35
CA ASP A 357 23.65 1.18 11.39
C ASP A 357 24.96 0.49 10.98
N TYR A 358 25.70 1.07 10.03
CA TYR A 358 27.06 0.67 9.71
C TYR A 358 28.00 1.21 10.78
N ASP A 359 28.36 0.31 11.70
CA ASP A 359 29.55 0.28 12.56
C ASP A 359 30.19 1.65 12.83
N HIS A 360 29.82 2.24 13.98
CA HIS A 360 30.35 3.49 14.48
C HIS A 360 31.89 3.48 14.57
N ARG A 361 32.58 3.94 13.52
CA ARG A 361 33.87 4.63 13.74
C ARG A 361 33.54 5.93 14.44
N ALA A 362 33.62 5.91 15.77
CA ALA A 362 33.40 7.05 16.66
C ALA A 362 34.31 8.23 16.25
N LEU A 363 33.82 9.09 15.36
CA LEU A 363 34.36 10.42 15.17
C LEU A 363 33.85 11.26 16.35
N PRO A 364 34.75 11.91 17.11
CA PRO A 364 34.33 12.82 18.18
C PRO A 364 33.42 13.90 17.60
N SER A 365 32.22 14.03 18.15
CA SER A 365 31.31 15.12 17.82
C SER A 365 31.77 16.37 18.54
N GLU A 366 32.22 17.38 17.79
CA GLU A 366 32.69 18.66 18.36
C GLU A 366 31.50 19.61 18.63
N GLY A 367 30.34 19.34 18.03
CA GLY A 367 29.13 20.14 18.22
C GLY A 367 29.22 21.51 17.55
N ARG A 368 28.14 22.28 17.63
CA ARG A 368 28.08 23.63 17.04
C ARG A 368 28.44 24.68 18.09
N ILE A 369 29.38 25.56 17.74
CA ILE A 369 29.66 26.77 18.51
C ILE A 369 28.63 27.82 18.12
N MET A 370 27.74 28.20 19.03
CA MET A 370 26.62 29.10 18.71
C MET A 370 27.07 30.53 18.37
N GLU A 371 28.24 30.93 18.86
CA GLU A 371 28.81 32.29 18.68
C GLU A 371 29.48 32.49 17.31
N THR A 372 29.62 31.43 16.51
CA THR A 372 30.24 31.48 15.17
C THR A 372 29.22 31.05 14.12
N ASP A 373 29.31 31.60 12.90
CA ASP A 373 28.43 31.16 11.82
C ASP A 373 28.75 29.72 11.38
N THR A 374 27.74 29.01 10.88
CA THR A 374 27.86 27.60 10.51
C THR A 374 28.74 27.37 9.30
N LEU A 375 28.81 28.34 8.39
CA LEU A 375 29.61 28.19 7.17
C LEU A 375 31.10 28.31 7.49
N SER A 376 31.50 29.26 8.34
CA SER A 376 32.87 29.40 8.84
C SER A 376 33.31 28.21 9.66
N GLN A 377 32.42 27.65 10.51
CA GLN A 377 32.72 26.42 11.23
C GLN A 377 32.97 25.23 10.29
N ALA A 378 32.10 25.07 9.28
CA ALA A 378 32.30 24.04 8.26
C ALA A 378 33.58 24.27 7.43
N TYR A 379 33.92 25.54 7.14
CA TYR A 379 35.15 25.91 6.45
C TYR A 379 36.41 25.55 7.26
N GLN A 380 36.45 25.91 8.55
CA GLN A 380 37.55 25.55 9.46
C GLN A 380 37.68 24.04 9.62
N LEU A 381 36.54 23.33 9.70
CA LEU A 381 36.53 21.87 9.76
C LEU A 381 37.14 21.24 8.49
N VAL A 382 36.78 21.74 7.31
CA VAL A 382 37.38 21.30 6.03
C VAL A 382 38.89 21.59 6.01
N LEU A 383 39.32 22.78 6.43
CA LEU A 383 40.73 23.16 6.49
C LEU A 383 41.53 22.28 7.46
N SER A 384 40.98 21.98 8.65
CA SER A 384 41.65 21.17 9.67
C SER A 384 41.98 19.74 9.21
N ARG A 385 41.21 19.21 8.24
CA ARG A 385 41.41 17.88 7.67
C ARG A 385 42.39 17.85 6.49
N GLY A 386 42.74 19.01 5.95
CA GLY A 386 43.76 19.17 4.91
C GLY A 386 43.56 18.24 3.70
N THR A 387 44.64 17.60 3.26
CA THR A 387 44.67 16.76 2.05
C THR A 387 43.93 15.42 2.19
N LYS A 388 43.55 15.02 3.40
CA LYS A 388 42.74 13.80 3.62
C LYS A 388 41.30 13.99 3.16
N GLY A 389 40.86 15.24 3.02
CA GLY A 389 39.48 15.59 2.74
C GLY A 389 38.53 15.23 3.88
N ILE A 390 37.28 15.62 3.74
CA ILE A 390 36.21 15.31 4.69
C ILE A 390 34.97 14.89 3.91
N THR A 391 34.27 13.83 4.30
CA THR A 391 33.04 13.45 3.59
C THR A 391 31.86 14.31 4.05
N ARG A 392 30.79 14.37 3.27
CA ARG A 392 29.55 15.06 3.68
C ARG A 392 28.98 14.48 4.98
N ARG A 393 29.07 13.15 5.16
CA ARG A 393 28.62 12.45 6.36
C ARG A 393 29.48 12.83 7.58
N ASP A 394 30.79 12.98 7.41
CA ASP A 394 31.65 13.43 8.51
C ASP A 394 31.30 14.84 9.00
N VAL A 395 30.95 15.76 8.07
CA VAL A 395 30.47 17.10 8.43
C VAL A 395 29.17 17.01 9.23
N GLU A 396 28.26 16.12 8.84
CA GLU A 396 26.99 15.85 9.53
C GLU A 396 27.20 15.42 10.99
N VAL A 397 28.08 14.43 11.20
CA VAL A 397 28.38 13.84 12.51
C VAL A 397 29.17 14.81 13.40
N ILE A 398 30.19 15.47 12.87
CA ILE A 398 31.07 16.35 13.65
C ILE A 398 30.31 17.61 14.09
N MET A 399 29.52 18.21 13.18
CA MET A 399 28.78 19.45 13.47
C MET A 399 27.38 19.25 14.06
N ARG A 400 26.88 18.00 14.17
CA ARG A 400 25.50 17.67 14.60
C ARG A 400 24.42 18.43 13.83
N ILE A 401 24.52 18.40 12.50
CA ILE A 401 23.55 19.04 11.60
C ILE A 401 22.80 17.97 10.80
N GLY A 402 21.62 18.29 10.27
CA GLY A 402 20.84 17.32 9.48
C GLY A 402 21.37 17.11 8.05
N LYS A 403 21.00 15.97 7.41
CA LYS A 403 21.34 15.61 6.00
C LYS A 403 21.11 16.74 4.98
N LEU A 404 20.01 17.50 5.14
CA LEU A 404 19.70 18.63 4.26
C LEU A 404 20.62 19.83 4.49
N GLU A 405 20.90 20.14 5.76
CA GLU A 405 21.77 21.25 6.15
C GLU A 405 23.23 20.98 5.74
N SER A 406 23.73 19.75 5.97
CA SER A 406 25.07 19.33 5.54
C SER A 406 25.23 19.42 4.02
N ARG A 407 24.20 19.05 3.26
CA ARG A 407 24.17 19.18 1.79
C ARG A 407 24.19 20.64 1.34
N MET A 408 23.43 21.52 1.99
CA MET A 408 23.38 22.94 1.64
C MET A 408 24.71 23.64 1.95
N ILE A 409 25.34 23.31 3.08
CA ILE A 409 26.67 23.82 3.46
C ILE A 409 27.73 23.36 2.45
N CYS A 410 27.77 22.07 2.11
CA CYS A 410 28.75 21.56 1.13
C CYS A 410 28.58 22.23 -0.24
N ARG A 411 27.34 22.37 -0.72
CA ARG A 411 27.05 23.09 -1.98
C ARG A 411 27.47 24.56 -1.95
N ARG A 412 27.39 25.21 -0.80
CA ARG A 412 27.80 26.60 -0.64
C ARG A 412 29.32 26.75 -0.63
N LEU A 413 30.02 25.87 0.08
CA LEU A 413 31.49 25.80 0.07
C LEU A 413 32.05 25.49 -1.33
N GLU A 414 31.36 24.64 -2.10
CA GLU A 414 31.69 24.39 -3.51
C GLU A 414 31.55 25.65 -4.37
N ARG A 415 30.43 26.39 -4.21
CA ARG A 415 30.18 27.63 -4.96
C ARG A 415 31.21 28.71 -4.66
N GLU A 416 31.74 28.74 -3.43
CA GLU A 416 32.78 29.67 -3.00
C GLU A 416 34.21 29.20 -3.36
N GLY A 417 34.35 28.08 -4.08
CA GLY A 417 35.63 27.59 -4.60
C GLY A 417 36.53 26.90 -3.58
N VAL A 418 36.01 26.62 -2.38
CA VAL A 418 36.76 26.06 -1.25
C VAL A 418 36.95 24.55 -1.37
N ARG A 419 36.10 23.87 -2.15
CA ARG A 419 36.08 22.41 -2.26
C ARG A 419 35.82 21.95 -3.69
N THR A 420 36.60 21.00 -4.17
CA THR A 420 36.36 20.26 -5.42
C THR A 420 35.72 18.90 -5.10
N LEU A 421 34.59 18.58 -5.72
CA LEU A 421 33.97 17.25 -5.61
C LEU A 421 34.83 16.21 -6.33
N HIS A 422 35.41 15.26 -5.59
CA HIS A 422 35.79 13.97 -6.15
C HIS A 422 34.69 12.97 -5.82
N CYS A 423 33.86 12.66 -6.82
CA CYS A 423 32.91 11.56 -6.75
C CYS A 423 33.72 10.26 -6.79
N ARG A 424 33.55 9.37 -5.81
CA ARG A 424 34.09 7.99 -5.86
C ARG A 424 33.32 7.21 -6.94
N LEU A 425 33.61 7.48 -8.21
CA LEU A 425 33.18 6.66 -9.35
C LEU A 425 34.12 6.76 -10.57
N CYS A 426 35.27 7.43 -10.45
CA CYS A 426 36.32 7.40 -11.49
C CYS A 426 37.64 6.89 -10.90
N LEU A 427 37.77 5.57 -10.78
CA LEU A 427 39.09 4.94 -10.87
C LEU A 427 39.48 4.96 -12.34
N GLY A 428 40.45 5.80 -12.68
CA GLY A 428 41.08 5.80 -13.99
C GLY A 428 41.25 7.20 -14.55
N LEU A 429 42.41 7.80 -14.30
CA LEU A 429 43.28 8.36 -15.34
C LEU A 429 44.72 8.41 -14.78
N PRO A 430 45.73 8.30 -15.66
CA PRO A 430 47.05 7.74 -15.38
C PRO A 430 48.05 8.81 -14.88
N PRO A 431 49.24 8.42 -14.41
CA PRO A 431 50.19 9.37 -13.84
C PRO A 431 50.85 10.20 -14.94
N MET A 432 50.90 11.52 -14.75
CA MET A 432 52.08 12.36 -14.94
C MET A 432 52.02 13.55 -14.01
#